data_AF-A0A6J4G4J9-F1
#
_entry.id   AF-A0A6J4G4J9-F1
#
_cell.length_a   1.000
_cell.length_b   1.000
_cell.length_c   1.000
_cell.angle_alpha   90.00
_cell.angle_beta   90.00
_cell.angle_gamma   90.00
#
_symmetry.space_group_name_H-M   'P 1'
#
loop_
_entity.id
_entity.type
_entity.pdbx_description
1 polymer ?
#
loop_
_entity_poly.entity_id
_entity_poly.type
_entity_poly.pdbx_seq_one_letter_code
_entity_poly.pdbx_strand_id
1 'polypeptide(L)'
;MDGLNGSIQAGATTAARRAGWYARNNPWVSAAVQSLAANAVGAGIKPRSRHPDAKVRDTLHALWDRWTDRADAAGLTDFYGLQALAFRAMVESGESFARLRVAEDVSPLPLAIDLLDREQVPMDLHRDIGAGARIRAGIEFDGSGRRVAYHCYANRPGDALAPLSLDTVRLWP
;
A
#
# COMPACT_ATOMS: atom_id res chain seq x y z
N MET A 1 -30.18 3.41 12.13
CA MET A 1 -29.78 3.59 10.72
C MET A 1 -28.37 3.05 10.59
N ASP A 2 -28.23 1.83 10.09
CA ASP A 2 -26.92 1.33 9.68
C ASP A 2 -26.41 2.25 8.57
N GLY A 3 -25.40 3.06 8.89
CA GLY A 3 -24.81 3.98 7.93
C GLY A 3 -24.20 3.21 6.77
N LEU A 4 -24.20 3.81 5.58
CA LEU A 4 -23.59 3.25 4.35
C LEU A 4 -22.19 2.66 4.59
N ASN A 5 -21.41 3.26 5.49
CA ASN A 5 -20.07 2.78 5.82
C ASN A 5 -20.07 1.42 6.54
N GLY A 6 -21.07 1.15 7.39
CA GLY A 6 -21.19 -0.13 8.11
C GLY A 6 -21.59 -1.27 7.17
N SER A 7 -22.49 -1.02 6.22
CA SER A 7 -22.90 -2.04 5.24
C SER A 7 -21.79 -2.35 4.23
N ILE A 8 -21.04 -1.33 3.79
CA ILE A 8 -19.85 -1.54 2.93
C ILE A 8 -18.80 -2.36 3.67
N GLN A 9 -18.50 -2.03 4.94
CA GLN A 9 -17.50 -2.74 5.72
C GLN A 9 -17.83 -4.22 5.91
N ALA A 10 -19.09 -4.57 6.19
CA ALA A 10 -19.52 -5.95 6.40
C ALA A 10 -19.25 -6.86 5.18
N GLY A 11 -19.34 -6.33 3.96
CA GLY A 11 -19.11 -7.08 2.72
C GLY A 11 -17.71 -6.93 2.13
N ALA A 12 -16.91 -5.96 2.59
CA ALA A 12 -15.70 -5.51 1.91
C ALA A 12 -14.67 -6.63 1.68
N THR A 13 -14.33 -7.40 2.72
CA THR A 13 -13.33 -8.48 2.62
C THR A 13 -13.78 -9.58 1.65
N THR A 14 -15.06 -9.98 1.70
CA THR A 14 -15.61 -10.99 0.78
C THR A 14 -15.60 -10.50 -0.66
N ALA A 15 -16.00 -9.25 -0.89
CA ALA A 15 -15.98 -8.65 -2.22
C ALA A 15 -14.56 -8.58 -2.79
N ALA A 16 -13.59 -8.09 -2.01
CA ALA A 16 -12.19 -7.99 -2.41
C ALA A 16 -11.57 -9.37 -2.73
N ARG A 17 -11.81 -10.39 -1.90
CA ARG A 17 -11.32 -11.76 -2.15
C ARG A 17 -11.88 -12.35 -3.44
N ARG A 18 -13.18 -12.16 -3.70
CA ARG A 18 -13.82 -12.61 -4.95
C ARG A 18 -13.29 -11.87 -6.16
N ALA A 19 -13.16 -10.55 -6.07
CA ALA A 19 -12.61 -9.73 -7.14
C ALA A 19 -11.17 -10.15 -7.49
N GLY A 20 -10.30 -10.34 -6.49
CA GLY A 20 -8.95 -10.88 -6.70
C GLY A 20 -8.95 -12.29 -7.29
N TRP A 21 -9.87 -13.17 -6.89
CA TRP A 21 -10.03 -14.50 -7.50
C TRP A 21 -10.39 -14.39 -8.99
N TYR A 22 -11.36 -13.54 -9.35
CA TYR A 22 -11.74 -13.32 -10.74
C TYR A 22 -10.63 -12.69 -11.57
N ALA A 23 -9.87 -11.73 -11.01
CA ALA A 23 -8.74 -11.12 -11.70
C ALA A 23 -7.66 -12.14 -12.10
N ARG A 24 -7.50 -13.22 -11.32
CA ARG A 24 -6.55 -14.30 -11.62
C ARG A 24 -7.10 -15.41 -12.51
N ASN A 25 -8.41 -15.66 -12.48
CA ASN A 25 -9.02 -16.85 -13.09
C ASN A 25 -9.97 -16.55 -14.26
N ASN A 26 -10.37 -15.29 -14.48
CA ASN A 26 -11.24 -14.89 -15.58
C ASN A 26 -10.46 -14.01 -16.58
N PRO A 27 -10.26 -14.47 -17.84
CA PRO A 27 -9.50 -13.72 -18.85
C PRO A 27 -10.04 -12.32 -19.11
N TRP A 28 -11.36 -12.10 -19.07
CA TRP A 28 -11.97 -10.79 -19.30
C TRP A 28 -11.65 -9.81 -18.17
N VAL A 29 -11.70 -10.29 -16.92
CA VAL A 29 -11.38 -9.47 -15.75
C VAL A 29 -9.88 -9.17 -15.70
N SER A 30 -9.03 -10.17 -15.96
CA SER A 30 -7.59 -9.99 -16.07
C SER A 30 -7.23 -8.92 -17.12
N ALA A 31 -7.81 -9.02 -18.32
CA ALA A 31 -7.61 -8.04 -19.39
C ALA A 31 -8.09 -6.63 -18.99
N ALA A 32 -9.23 -6.52 -18.30
CA ALA A 32 -9.74 -5.24 -17.82
C ALA A 32 -8.79 -4.60 -16.78
N VAL A 33 -8.34 -5.37 -15.78
CA VAL A 33 -7.37 -4.88 -14.78
C VAL A 33 -6.07 -4.44 -15.43
N GLN A 34 -5.54 -5.26 -16.36
CA GLN A 34 -4.33 -4.92 -17.10
C GLN A 34 -4.50 -3.64 -17.92
N SER A 35 -5.62 -3.49 -18.62
CA SER A 35 -5.93 -2.29 -19.40
C SER A 35 -6.00 -1.05 -18.51
N LEU A 36 -6.68 -1.13 -17.36
CA LEU A 36 -6.77 -0.02 -16.42
C LEU A 36 -5.38 0.37 -15.89
N ALA A 37 -4.57 -0.60 -15.47
CA ALA A 37 -3.21 -0.35 -14.99
C ALA A 37 -2.32 0.28 -16.07
N ALA A 38 -2.37 -0.25 -17.31
CA ALA A 38 -1.60 0.28 -18.42
C ALA A 38 -1.99 1.73 -18.78
N ASN A 39 -3.29 2.07 -18.73
CA ASN A 39 -3.75 3.41 -19.04
C ASN A 39 -3.52 4.41 -17.90
N ALA A 40 -3.64 3.98 -16.64
CA ALA A 40 -3.49 4.86 -15.48
C ALA A 40 -2.03 5.12 -15.09
N VAL A 41 -1.19 4.09 -15.17
CA VAL A 41 0.24 4.17 -14.79
C VAL A 41 1.13 4.40 -16.00
N GLY A 42 0.80 3.81 -17.15
CA GLY A 42 1.61 3.93 -18.37
C GLY A 42 3.01 3.36 -18.17
N ALA A 43 4.02 4.13 -18.56
CA ALA A 43 5.43 3.82 -18.33
C ALA A 43 5.91 4.16 -16.90
N GLY A 44 5.01 4.65 -16.04
CA GLY A 44 5.31 5.09 -14.70
C GLY A 44 5.30 6.61 -14.53
N ILE A 45 4.96 7.05 -13.33
CA ILE A 45 4.90 8.45 -12.92
C ILE A 45 6.27 8.83 -12.34
N LYS A 46 6.99 9.71 -13.03
CA LYS A 46 8.30 10.23 -12.61
C LYS A 46 8.17 11.66 -12.07
N PRO A 47 8.71 11.99 -10.88
CA PRO A 47 8.74 13.34 -10.38
C PRO A 47 9.72 14.20 -11.17
N ARG A 48 9.36 15.48 -11.35
CA ARG A 48 10.24 16.48 -11.94
C ARG A 48 10.59 17.53 -10.89
N SER A 49 11.85 17.54 -10.44
CA SER A 49 12.34 18.56 -9.50
C SER A 49 12.13 19.98 -10.03
N ARG A 50 11.58 20.84 -9.17
CA ARG A 50 11.37 22.29 -9.41
C ARG A 50 12.44 23.15 -8.74
N HIS A 51 13.55 22.55 -8.30
CA HIS A 51 14.63 23.28 -7.63
C HIS A 51 15.19 24.40 -8.53
N PRO A 52 15.52 25.60 -8.02
CA PRO A 52 15.97 26.72 -8.85
C PRO A 52 17.30 26.47 -9.56
N ASP A 53 18.26 25.83 -8.89
CA ASP A 53 19.57 25.47 -9.47
C ASP A 53 19.47 24.23 -10.38
N ALA A 54 19.97 24.36 -11.61
CA ALA A 54 20.05 23.29 -12.60
C ALA A 54 20.91 22.10 -12.17
N LYS A 55 22.06 22.35 -11.55
CA LYS A 55 22.98 21.28 -11.13
C LYS A 55 22.35 20.40 -10.04
N VAL A 56 21.58 21.02 -9.15
CA VAL A 56 20.83 20.30 -8.11
C VAL A 56 19.70 19.48 -8.73
N ARG A 57 18.97 20.01 -9.74
CA ARG A 57 17.95 19.24 -10.45
C ARG A 57 18.53 17.99 -11.10
N ASP A 58 19.64 18.13 -11.82
CA ASP A 58 20.30 17.00 -12.49
C ASP A 58 20.77 15.96 -11.48
N THR A 59 21.29 16.41 -10.33
CA THR A 59 21.69 15.52 -9.22
C THR A 59 20.50 14.75 -8.65
N LEU A 60 19.37 15.41 -8.42
CA LEU A 60 18.14 14.79 -7.93
C LEU A 60 17.57 13.79 -8.94
N HIS A 61 17.58 14.13 -10.23
CA HIS A 61 17.13 13.22 -11.28
C HIS A 61 18.04 11.99 -11.38
N ALA A 62 19.36 12.16 -11.32
CA ALA A 62 20.30 11.05 -11.31
C ALA A 62 20.18 10.18 -10.05
N LEU A 63 19.91 10.77 -8.89
CA LEU A 63 19.63 10.01 -7.66
C LEU A 63 18.32 9.22 -7.78
N TRP A 64 17.28 9.83 -8.32
CA TRP A 64 16.00 9.17 -8.58
C TRP A 64 16.19 7.96 -9.49
N ASP A 65 16.85 8.15 -10.65
CA ASP A 65 17.04 7.08 -11.63
C ASP A 65 17.85 5.90 -11.07
N ARG A 66 18.81 6.15 -10.16
CA ARG A 66 19.53 5.07 -9.47
C ARG A 66 18.69 4.38 -8.39
N TRP A 67 17.78 5.11 -7.77
CA TRP A 67 16.95 4.59 -6.69
C TRP A 67 15.80 3.73 -7.22
N THR A 68 15.21 4.06 -8.38
CA THR A 68 14.03 3.34 -8.89
C THR A 68 14.26 1.84 -9.01
N ASP A 69 15.43 1.40 -9.44
CA ASP A 69 15.77 -0.02 -9.61
C ASP A 69 15.89 -0.77 -8.26
N ARG A 70 15.97 -0.03 -7.15
CA ARG A 70 16.10 -0.56 -5.78
C ARG A 70 14.97 -0.11 -4.87
N ALA A 71 13.92 0.48 -5.44
CA ALA A 71 12.81 0.99 -4.67
C ALA A 71 12.00 -0.14 -4.02
N ASP A 72 11.96 -1.34 -4.61
CA ASP A 72 11.26 -2.48 -4.05
C ASP A 72 12.08 -3.18 -2.96
N ALA A 73 11.56 -3.22 -1.74
CA ALA A 73 12.17 -3.92 -0.62
C ALA A 73 12.31 -5.43 -0.87
N ALA A 74 11.45 -6.02 -1.71
CA ALA A 74 11.53 -7.44 -2.09
C ALA A 74 12.48 -7.68 -3.28
N GLY A 75 12.91 -6.63 -3.98
CA GLY A 75 13.80 -6.71 -5.15
C GLY A 75 13.20 -7.43 -6.36
N LEU A 76 11.86 -7.49 -6.47
CA LEU A 76 11.16 -8.16 -7.56
C LEU A 76 10.90 -7.23 -8.75
N THR A 77 10.86 -5.92 -8.51
CA THR A 77 10.58 -4.94 -9.55
C THR A 77 11.18 -3.57 -9.24
N ASP A 78 11.08 -2.63 -10.19
CA ASP A 78 11.49 -1.24 -10.00
C ASP A 78 10.34 -0.40 -9.42
N PHE A 79 10.60 0.88 -9.18
CA PHE A 79 9.57 1.80 -8.68
C PHE A 79 8.33 1.90 -9.58
N TYR A 80 8.48 1.77 -10.89
CA TYR A 80 7.36 1.87 -11.84
C TYR A 80 6.51 0.59 -11.85
N GLY A 81 7.14 -0.57 -11.68
CA GLY A 81 6.46 -1.82 -11.40
C GLY A 81 5.71 -1.79 -10.07
N LEU A 82 6.29 -1.19 -9.01
CA LEU A 82 5.56 -0.95 -7.76
C LEU A 82 4.31 -0.09 -7.97
N GLN A 83 4.39 0.96 -8.79
CA GLN A 83 3.20 1.77 -9.12
C GLN A 83 2.12 0.94 -9.81
N ALA A 84 2.50 0.10 -10.77
CA ALA A 84 1.57 -0.79 -11.45
C ALA A 84 0.94 -1.80 -10.46
N LEU A 85 1.73 -2.41 -9.58
CA LEU A 85 1.25 -3.34 -8.56
C LEU A 85 0.30 -2.67 -7.57
N ALA A 86 0.64 -1.47 -7.08
CA ALA A 86 -0.21 -0.70 -6.18
C ALA A 86 -1.55 -0.33 -6.84
N PHE A 87 -1.51 0.12 -8.09
CA PHE A 87 -2.72 0.44 -8.84
C PHE A 87 -3.58 -0.80 -9.08
N ARG A 88 -2.98 -1.94 -9.44
CA ARG A 88 -3.69 -3.22 -9.59
C ARG A 88 -4.33 -3.65 -8.28
N ALA A 89 -3.63 -3.56 -7.15
CA ALA A 89 -4.19 -3.87 -5.84
C ALA A 89 -5.42 -2.98 -5.54
N MET A 90 -5.35 -1.68 -5.87
CA MET A 90 -6.49 -0.78 -5.72
C MET A 90 -7.67 -1.18 -6.60
N VAL A 91 -7.45 -1.53 -7.87
CA VAL A 91 -8.53 -1.96 -8.78
C VAL A 91 -9.14 -3.29 -8.35
N GLU A 92 -8.31 -4.28 -8.00
CA GLU A 92 -8.75 -5.62 -7.65
C GLU A 92 -9.39 -5.69 -6.27
N SER A 93 -8.91 -4.89 -5.33
CA SER A 93 -9.19 -5.10 -3.91
C SER A 93 -9.67 -3.85 -3.16
N GLY A 94 -9.75 -2.72 -3.86
CA GLY A 94 -10.30 -1.45 -3.35
C GLY A 94 -9.29 -0.57 -2.62
N GLU A 95 -8.11 -1.09 -2.32
CA GLU A 95 -7.09 -0.42 -1.53
C GLU A 95 -5.68 -0.91 -1.87
N SER A 96 -4.67 -0.11 -1.54
CA SER A 96 -3.26 -0.49 -1.61
C SER A 96 -2.51 0.24 -0.51
N PHE A 97 -1.57 -0.45 0.13
CA PHE A 97 -0.78 0.08 1.23
C PHE A 97 0.69 -0.04 0.90
N ALA A 98 1.46 0.99 1.22
CA ALA A 98 2.90 1.02 1.07
C ALA A 98 3.52 1.40 2.40
N ARG A 99 4.48 0.59 2.87
CA ARG A 99 5.33 0.93 4.01
C ARG A 99 6.67 1.44 3.49
N LEU A 100 7.04 2.64 3.90
CA LEU A 100 8.38 3.16 3.69
C LEU A 100 9.33 2.52 4.71
N ARG A 101 10.44 1.96 4.22
CA ARG A 101 11.51 1.39 5.03
C ARG A 101 12.78 2.19 4.80
N VAL A 102 13.48 2.54 5.88
CA VAL A 102 14.81 3.15 5.81
C VAL A 102 15.81 2.12 6.32
N ALA A 103 16.72 1.68 5.45
CA ALA A 103 17.79 0.74 5.76
C ALA A 103 19.14 1.46 5.60
N GLU A 104 19.81 1.71 6.72
CA GLU A 104 21.01 2.55 6.79
C GLU A 104 22.19 2.03 5.94
N ASP A 105 22.18 0.75 5.59
CA ASP A 105 23.22 0.05 4.82
C ASP A 105 23.03 0.13 3.29
N VAL A 106 21.95 0.76 2.81
CA VAL A 106 21.62 0.82 1.38
C VAL A 106 22.02 2.18 0.77
N SER A 107 23.15 2.22 0.08
CA SER A 107 23.61 3.37 -0.73
C SER A 107 23.08 3.28 -2.16
N PRO A 108 22.74 4.37 -2.91
CA PRO A 108 22.94 5.79 -2.58
C PRO A 108 21.77 6.43 -1.83
N LEU A 109 20.62 5.76 -1.71
CA LEU A 109 19.47 6.22 -0.94
C LEU A 109 18.93 5.05 -0.09
N PRO A 110 18.87 5.19 1.24
CA PRO A 110 18.48 4.11 2.15
C PRO A 110 16.99 3.81 2.17
N LEU A 111 16.21 4.39 1.26
CA LEU A 111 14.76 4.27 1.21
C LEU A 111 14.35 3.07 0.37
N ALA A 112 13.48 2.22 0.89
CA ALA A 112 12.79 1.18 0.14
C ALA A 112 11.28 1.22 0.44
N ILE A 113 10.50 0.66 -0.47
CA ILE A 113 9.05 0.58 -0.41
C ILE A 113 8.66 -0.87 -0.32
N ASP A 114 7.81 -1.16 0.64
CA ASP A 114 7.24 -2.48 0.86
C ASP A 114 5.74 -2.38 0.65
N LEU A 115 5.25 -2.91 -0.47
CA LEU A 115 3.82 -2.97 -0.74
C LEU A 115 3.19 -4.06 0.14
N LEU A 116 2.29 -3.64 1.02
CA LEU A 116 1.62 -4.54 1.93
C LEU A 116 0.39 -5.14 1.25
N ASP A 117 0.12 -6.40 1.54
CA ASP A 117 -1.17 -7.00 1.20
C ASP A 117 -2.28 -6.30 2.00
N ARG A 118 -3.45 -6.11 1.38
CA ARG A 118 -4.60 -5.48 2.07
C ARG A 118 -4.98 -6.19 3.37
N GLU A 119 -4.83 -7.51 3.42
CA GLU A 119 -5.19 -8.31 4.58
C GLU A 119 -4.22 -8.10 5.74
N GLN A 120 -3.04 -7.51 5.48
CA GLN A 120 -2.18 -7.05 6.56
C GLN A 120 -2.80 -5.92 7.37
N VAL A 121 -3.77 -5.16 6.83
CA VAL A 121 -4.55 -4.20 7.61
C VAL A 121 -5.84 -4.90 8.09
N PRO A 122 -5.98 -5.18 9.40
CA PRO A 122 -7.09 -5.97 9.92
C PRO A 122 -8.39 -5.18 9.89
N MET A 123 -9.25 -5.54 8.96
CA MET A 123 -10.58 -4.94 8.79
C MET A 123 -11.52 -5.17 9.97
N ASP A 124 -11.25 -6.17 10.81
CA ASP A 124 -11.98 -6.54 12.01
C ASP A 124 -11.41 -5.91 13.29
N LEU A 125 -10.29 -5.19 13.19
CA LEU A 125 -9.72 -4.48 14.35
C LEU A 125 -10.52 -3.20 14.62
N HIS A 126 -11.36 -3.27 15.65
CA HIS A 126 -12.13 -2.15 16.18
C HIS A 126 -11.85 -2.00 17.68
N ARG A 127 -11.33 -0.85 18.12
CA ARG A 127 -11.01 -0.59 19.53
C ARG A 127 -11.26 0.87 19.87
N ASP A 128 -11.86 1.14 21.02
CA ASP A 128 -11.74 2.45 21.66
C ASP A 128 -10.37 2.47 22.37
N ILE A 129 -9.56 3.50 22.10
CA ILE A 129 -8.22 3.64 22.69
C ILE A 129 -8.12 4.84 23.63
N GLY A 130 -9.26 5.40 24.03
CA GLY A 130 -9.37 6.47 25.02
C GLY A 130 -9.18 7.87 24.44
N ALA A 131 -9.50 8.89 25.24
CA ALA A 131 -9.40 10.32 24.87
C ALA A 131 -10.10 10.69 23.54
N GLY A 132 -11.17 9.96 23.19
CA GLY A 132 -11.90 10.12 21.94
C GLY A 132 -11.22 9.48 20.71
N ALA A 133 -10.01 8.95 20.86
CA ALA A 133 -9.32 8.22 19.82
C ALA A 133 -9.84 6.78 19.70
N ARG A 134 -9.84 6.25 18.48
CA ARG A 134 -10.43 4.93 18.17
C ARG A 134 -9.77 4.30 16.97
N ILE A 135 -9.69 2.98 16.98
CA ILE A 135 -9.32 2.17 15.83
C ILE A 135 -10.61 1.63 15.20
N ARG A 136 -10.76 1.80 13.88
CA ARG A 136 -11.87 1.24 13.11
C ARG A 136 -11.35 0.63 11.83
N ALA A 137 -11.53 -0.68 11.67
CA ALA A 137 -11.04 -1.45 10.53
C ALA A 137 -9.53 -1.27 10.32
N GLY A 138 -8.76 -1.38 11.41
CA GLY A 138 -7.30 -1.22 11.38
C GLY A 138 -6.79 0.21 11.24
N ILE A 139 -7.67 1.20 11.05
CA ILE A 139 -7.30 2.61 10.93
C ILE A 139 -7.50 3.33 12.26
N GLU A 140 -6.47 4.00 12.76
CA GLU A 140 -6.51 4.80 13.98
C GLU A 140 -6.93 6.25 13.68
N PHE A 141 -7.91 6.72 14.44
CA PHE A 141 -8.42 8.07 14.39
C PHE A 141 -8.18 8.77 15.73
N ASP A 142 -7.73 10.03 15.69
CA ASP A 142 -7.65 10.86 16.90
C ASP A 142 -9.05 11.33 17.36
N GLY A 143 -9.11 12.03 18.49
CA GLY A 143 -10.36 12.57 19.04
C GLY A 143 -11.10 13.54 18.12
N SER A 144 -10.43 14.12 17.12
CA SER A 144 -11.05 14.96 16.10
C SER A 144 -11.59 14.16 14.90
N GLY A 145 -11.32 12.86 14.85
CA GLY A 145 -11.67 11.98 13.73
C GLY A 145 -10.67 12.01 12.57
N ARG A 146 -9.48 12.59 12.76
CA ARG A 146 -8.41 12.57 11.76
C ARG A 146 -7.65 11.25 11.86
N ARG A 147 -7.29 10.68 10.71
CA ARG A 147 -6.45 9.47 10.61
C ARG A 147 -5.04 9.78 11.09
N VAL A 148 -4.53 9.02 12.06
CA VAL A 148 -3.21 9.25 12.68
C VAL A 148 -2.30 8.03 12.65
N ALA A 149 -2.82 6.84 12.31
CA ALA A 149 -2.02 5.65 12.04
C ALA A 149 -2.83 4.56 11.34
N TYR A 150 -2.12 3.57 10.80
CA TYR A 150 -2.62 2.29 10.35
C TYR A 150 -2.00 1.18 11.20
N HIS A 151 -2.79 0.19 11.59
CA HIS A 151 -2.32 -0.99 12.31
C HIS A 151 -2.16 -2.11 11.30
N CYS A 152 -0.95 -2.65 11.15
CA CYS A 152 -0.66 -3.67 10.15
C CYS A 152 -0.02 -4.91 10.79
N TYR A 153 -0.45 -6.11 10.41
CA TYR A 153 0.25 -7.34 10.76
C TYR A 153 1.69 -7.31 10.22
N ALA A 154 2.64 -7.74 11.06
CA ALA A 154 4.05 -7.77 10.71
C ALA A 154 4.32 -8.67 9.49
N ASN A 155 3.59 -9.78 9.41
CA ASN A 155 3.65 -10.75 8.33
C ASN A 155 2.31 -10.81 7.60
N ARG A 156 2.32 -11.35 6.39
CA ARG A 156 1.09 -11.56 5.61
C ARG A 156 0.22 -12.63 6.29
N PRO A 157 -1.09 -12.39 6.49
CA PRO A 157 -2.00 -13.45 6.91
C PRO A 157 -1.95 -14.64 5.96
N GLY A 158 -1.83 -15.84 6.52
CA GLY A 158 -1.71 -17.09 5.74
C GLY A 158 -0.30 -17.40 5.24
N ASP A 159 0.71 -16.61 5.61
CA ASP A 159 2.11 -17.00 5.45
C ASP A 159 2.41 -18.23 6.31
N ALA A 160 2.79 -19.34 5.66
CA ALA A 160 3.04 -20.62 6.30
C ALA A 160 4.25 -20.62 7.23
N LEU A 161 5.15 -19.63 7.08
CA LEU A 161 6.37 -19.50 7.88
C LEU A 161 6.24 -18.42 8.96
N ALA A 162 5.15 -17.65 8.97
CA ALA A 162 4.94 -16.62 9.95
C ALA A 162 4.65 -17.20 11.35
N PRO A 163 5.13 -16.55 12.42
CA PRO A 163 4.72 -16.89 13.77
C PRO A 163 3.19 -16.77 13.91
N LEU A 164 2.58 -17.59 14.77
CA LEU A 164 1.14 -17.52 15.08
C LEU A 164 0.69 -16.22 15.78
N SER A 165 1.60 -15.25 15.99
CA SER A 165 1.25 -13.96 16.57
C SER A 165 0.51 -13.09 15.56
N LEU A 166 -0.61 -12.51 16.02
CA LEU A 166 -1.40 -11.52 15.30
C LEU A 166 -1.11 -10.10 15.81
N ASP A 167 0.10 -9.87 16.32
CA ASP A 167 0.51 -8.53 16.75
C ASP A 167 0.58 -7.58 15.55
N THR A 168 -0.04 -6.42 15.72
CA THR A 168 -0.01 -5.34 14.74
C THR A 168 1.07 -4.33 15.07
N VAL A 169 1.78 -3.86 14.05
CA VAL A 169 2.67 -2.71 14.13
C VAL A 169 1.89 -1.46 13.74
N ARG A 170 2.00 -0.42 14.55
CA ARG A 170 1.41 0.89 14.27
C ARG A 170 2.30 1.66 13.29
N LEU A 171 1.82 1.87 12.07
CA LEU A 171 2.47 2.65 11.02
C LEU A 171 1.86 4.04 10.94
N TRP A 172 2.71 5.07 10.89
CA TRP A 172 2.27 6.44 10.70
C TRP A 172 1.79 6.67 9.25
N PRO A 173 0.84 7.59 9.01
CA PRO A 173 0.28 7.86 7.69
C PRO A 173 1.25 8.56 6.74
#